data_AF-A0A6P2W789-F1
#
_entry.id   AF-A0A6P2W789-F1
#
_cell.length_a   1.000
_cell.length_b   1.000
_cell.length_c   1.000
_cell.angle_alpha   90.00
_cell.angle_beta   90.00
_cell.angle_gamma   90.00
#
_symmetry.space_group_name_H-M   'P 1'
#
loop_
_entity.id
_entity.type
_entity.pdbx_description
1 polymer ?
#
loop_
_entity_poly.entity_id
_entity_poly.type
_entity_poly.pdbx_seq_one_letter_code
_entity_poly.pdbx_strand_id
1 'polypeptide(L)'
;MLNLSDTALYGTPIVLADLVAWRLFGRGRGAMRAVWRCAAFAALTAVLFTHGVSPLAVPASATGLDRVALQAVCIVWWLQCAIVFSLLLDHLLLPPAWRSQRLFHDIAAGVVFGAAAVAALGYVLGLPLSGVVATSGAVAVILGLALQNTLNDVFSGLVLNTTQPFRLNDTVSIGEIEGRIVESNWRATKLIDSLGNLVVVPNSAAARATIVNLSEPSGLHGVTLALDVDPAMRPAVVVGALERAAASSLDVLARPAPVAVVKAFGTNAIRYELLCYVDALQKTTAVRNALYDLAHRHLAAAGTAWRPLSSTAPSAAADGRDRHDRHDRHDVSRRLLLLRAVDLFARVDDDDLAALADALVTRSFGQGDVIYASNSDTRVLTIVESGVAAVFVPGPSGDVEVRRMAPGDAIGQSVVLAGTRLHATVHAVTAMTVLQLRSEDLSALIRRKPELGRLMCESVTEHIATEERLMIPPVEKAHASFSLIAWLEKEMKRVHDSIV
;
A
#
# COMPACT_ATOMS: atom_id res chain seq x y z
N MET A 1 31.24 71.90 -14.92
CA MET A 1 30.29 71.67 -16.01
C MET A 1 30.53 70.27 -16.52
N LEU A 2 29.65 69.33 -16.18
CA LEU A 2 29.75 67.93 -16.63
C LEU A 2 29.31 67.87 -18.10
N ASN A 3 30.17 67.38 -18.99
CA ASN A 3 29.86 67.23 -20.41
C ASN A 3 28.85 66.08 -20.60
N LEU A 4 27.56 66.41 -20.65
CA LEU A 4 26.49 65.48 -21.00
C LEU A 4 26.66 64.86 -22.41
N SER A 5 27.46 65.49 -23.28
CA SER A 5 27.88 64.97 -24.57
C SER A 5 28.67 63.66 -24.45
N ASP A 6 29.48 63.53 -23.39
CA ASP A 6 30.40 62.41 -23.23
C ASP A 6 29.63 61.12 -22.85
N THR A 7 28.55 61.24 -22.08
CA THR A 7 27.74 60.07 -21.70
C THR A 7 27.02 59.44 -22.89
N ALA A 8 26.48 60.25 -23.81
CA ALA A 8 25.90 59.75 -25.06
C ALA A 8 26.99 59.15 -25.97
N LEU A 9 28.17 59.76 -26.01
CA LEU A 9 29.32 59.29 -26.78
C LEU A 9 29.87 57.94 -26.28
N TYR A 10 29.88 57.70 -24.97
CA TYR A 10 30.37 56.44 -24.38
C TYR A 10 29.28 55.37 -24.20
N GLY A 11 28.00 55.74 -24.06
CA GLY A 11 26.89 54.80 -23.95
C GLY A 11 26.50 54.15 -25.28
N THR A 12 26.47 54.93 -26.37
CA THR A 12 26.11 54.45 -27.72
C THR A 12 27.00 53.30 -28.26
N PRO A 13 28.35 53.31 -28.12
CA PRO A 13 29.18 52.20 -28.57
C PRO A 13 28.95 50.92 -27.75
N ILE A 14 28.58 51.02 -26.46
CA ILE A 14 28.24 49.84 -25.64
C ILE A 14 26.95 49.19 -26.15
N VAL A 15 25.95 50.00 -26.50
CA VAL A 15 24.69 49.52 -27.10
C VAL A 15 24.92 48.88 -28.47
N LEU A 16 25.75 49.49 -29.31
CA LEU A 16 26.12 48.93 -30.61
C LEU A 16 26.92 47.63 -30.48
N ALA A 17 27.85 47.56 -29.53
CA ALA A 17 28.61 46.36 -29.23
C ALA A 17 27.69 45.22 -28.77
N ASP A 18 26.68 45.51 -27.94
CA ASP A 18 25.68 44.51 -27.52
C ASP A 18 24.81 44.02 -28.69
N LEU A 19 24.39 44.92 -29.60
CA LEU A 19 23.66 44.58 -30.83
C LEU A 19 24.49 43.71 -31.79
N VAL A 20 25.77 44.03 -31.96
CA VAL A 20 26.69 43.27 -32.81
C VAL A 20 26.98 41.90 -32.20
N ALA A 21 27.27 41.85 -30.90
CA ALA A 21 27.45 40.62 -30.14
C ALA A 21 26.21 39.72 -30.23
N TRP A 22 25.00 40.28 -30.13
CA TRP A 22 23.75 39.54 -30.29
C TRP A 22 23.64 38.84 -31.65
N ARG A 23 24.15 39.45 -32.72
CA ARG A 23 24.13 38.91 -34.09
C ARG A 23 25.23 37.87 -34.33
N LEU A 24 26.38 38.00 -33.65
CA LEU A 24 27.53 37.09 -33.79
C LEU A 24 27.41 35.83 -32.91
N PHE A 25 26.80 35.95 -31.72
CA PHE A 25 26.55 34.80 -30.86
C PHE A 25 25.38 33.96 -31.39
N GLY A 26 25.71 32.98 -32.24
CA GLY A 26 24.76 32.00 -32.78
C GLY A 26 23.99 31.22 -31.70
N ARG A 27 22.88 30.57 -32.10
CA ARG A 27 21.87 29.93 -31.22
C ARG A 27 22.41 28.87 -30.23
N GLY A 28 23.66 28.41 -30.37
CA GLY A 28 24.21 27.28 -29.60
C GLY A 28 24.99 27.61 -28.31
N ARG A 29 25.26 28.88 -27.96
CA ARG A 29 26.04 29.24 -26.74
C ARG A 29 25.23 30.10 -25.75
N GLY A 30 24.16 29.53 -25.20
CA GLY A 30 23.23 30.22 -24.31
C GLY A 30 23.89 30.87 -23.08
N ALA A 31 24.75 30.12 -22.37
CA ALA A 31 25.41 30.61 -21.15
C ALA A 31 26.37 31.78 -21.42
N MET A 32 27.19 31.69 -22.47
CA MET A 32 28.14 32.76 -22.82
C MET A 32 27.42 34.04 -23.24
N ARG A 33 26.27 33.91 -23.92
CA ARG A 33 25.42 35.04 -24.27
C ARG A 33 24.76 35.68 -23.05
N ALA A 34 24.37 34.90 -22.04
CA ALA A 34 23.85 35.44 -20.79
C ALA A 34 24.93 36.22 -20.02
N VAL A 35 26.13 35.67 -19.90
CA VAL A 35 27.28 36.33 -19.26
C VAL A 35 27.62 37.65 -19.96
N TRP A 36 27.68 37.66 -21.30
CA TRP A 36 27.90 38.88 -22.07
C TRP A 36 26.83 39.95 -21.80
N ARG A 37 25.55 39.57 -21.78
CA ARG A 37 24.45 40.51 -21.53
C ARG A 37 24.50 41.12 -20.13
N CYS A 38 24.82 40.31 -19.11
CA CYS A 38 25.03 40.82 -17.76
C CYS A 38 26.21 41.80 -17.70
N ALA A 39 27.33 41.47 -18.37
CA ALA A 39 28.50 42.33 -18.42
C ALA A 39 28.23 43.65 -19.17
N ALA A 40 27.54 43.59 -20.31
CA ALA A 40 27.14 44.77 -21.08
C ALA A 40 26.20 45.69 -20.29
N PHE A 41 25.21 45.11 -19.59
CA PHE A 41 24.31 45.87 -18.73
C PHE A 41 25.05 46.51 -17.54
N ALA A 42 25.97 45.78 -16.88
CA ALA A 42 26.78 46.32 -15.81
C ALA A 42 27.68 47.47 -16.30
N ALA A 43 28.30 47.32 -17.48
CA ALA A 43 29.11 48.36 -18.10
C ALA A 43 28.28 49.61 -18.44
N LEU A 44 27.11 49.44 -19.07
CA LEU A 44 26.21 50.55 -19.38
C LEU A 44 25.73 51.27 -18.11
N THR A 45 25.40 50.51 -17.07
CA THR A 45 25.04 51.05 -15.76
C THR A 45 26.19 51.86 -15.17
N ALA A 46 27.42 51.31 -15.17
CA ALA A 46 28.59 52.02 -14.67
C ALA A 46 28.79 53.35 -15.41
N VAL A 47 28.74 53.36 -16.75
CA VAL A 47 28.87 54.59 -17.55
C VAL A 47 27.79 55.63 -17.21
N LEU A 48 26.52 55.23 -17.06
CA LEU A 48 25.46 56.18 -16.72
C LEU A 48 25.70 56.84 -15.36
N PHE A 49 26.00 56.04 -14.33
CA PHE A 49 26.19 56.54 -12.97
C PHE A 49 27.51 57.30 -12.76
N THR A 50 28.62 56.90 -13.40
CA THR A 50 29.90 57.62 -13.31
C THR A 50 29.83 59.01 -13.92
N HIS A 51 28.97 59.20 -14.92
CA HIS A 51 28.72 60.49 -15.54
C HIS A 51 27.53 61.26 -14.93
N GLY A 52 26.98 60.79 -13.81
CA GLY A 52 25.92 61.47 -13.07
C GLY A 52 24.54 61.44 -13.73
N VAL A 53 24.32 60.57 -14.70
CA VAL A 53 23.03 60.38 -15.37
C VAL A 53 22.26 59.26 -14.68
N SER A 54 21.12 59.60 -14.09
CA SER A 54 20.24 58.62 -13.47
C SER A 54 19.13 58.20 -14.44
N PRO A 55 19.00 56.90 -14.80
CA PRO A 55 17.88 56.40 -15.59
C PRO A 55 16.54 56.37 -14.80
N LEU A 56 16.58 56.74 -13.51
CA LEU A 56 15.44 56.84 -12.60
C LEU A 56 14.91 58.27 -12.46
N ALA A 57 15.47 59.23 -13.17
CA ALA A 57 14.99 60.61 -13.16
C ALA A 57 14.95 61.17 -14.57
N VAL A 58 14.03 62.10 -14.81
CA VAL A 58 13.96 62.80 -16.10
C VAL A 58 15.28 63.53 -16.28
N PRO A 59 16.03 63.28 -17.37
CA PRO A 59 17.35 63.86 -17.49
C PRO A 59 17.29 65.39 -17.54
N ALA A 60 17.77 66.03 -16.48
CA ALA A 60 17.85 67.47 -16.40
C ALA A 60 19.00 67.95 -17.30
N SER A 61 18.75 69.01 -18.08
CA SER A 61 19.77 69.83 -18.76
C SER A 61 20.47 69.31 -20.03
N ALA A 62 19.72 68.82 -21.02
CA ALA A 62 20.22 68.70 -22.40
C ALA A 62 19.36 69.52 -23.38
N THR A 63 20.00 70.28 -24.27
CA THR A 63 19.35 71.04 -25.36
C THR A 63 19.19 70.17 -26.61
N GLY A 64 18.01 70.17 -27.22
CA GLY A 64 17.78 69.54 -28.53
C GLY A 64 18.14 68.04 -28.61
N LEU A 65 19.06 67.70 -29.53
CA LEU A 65 19.44 66.33 -29.89
C LEU A 65 20.07 65.52 -28.75
N ASP A 66 20.84 66.16 -27.86
CA ASP A 66 21.51 65.48 -26.75
C ASP A 66 20.50 64.90 -25.75
N ARG A 67 19.36 65.57 -25.56
CA ARG A 67 18.28 65.06 -24.71
C ARG A 67 17.68 63.79 -25.29
N VAL A 68 17.43 63.77 -26.59
CA VAL A 68 16.85 62.62 -27.29
C VAL A 68 17.82 61.44 -27.26
N ALA A 69 19.12 61.69 -27.50
CA ALA A 69 20.15 60.67 -27.43
C ALA A 69 20.26 60.07 -26.02
N LEU A 70 20.25 60.91 -24.99
CA LEU A 70 20.33 60.46 -23.59
C LEU A 70 19.08 59.68 -23.16
N GLN A 71 17.88 60.13 -23.59
CA GLN A 71 16.64 59.39 -23.37
C GLN A 71 16.64 58.04 -24.07
N ALA A 72 17.16 57.96 -25.30
CA ALA A 72 17.29 56.69 -26.02
C ALA A 72 18.23 55.72 -25.28
N VAL A 73 19.38 56.20 -24.78
CA VAL A 73 20.30 55.37 -23.97
C VAL A 73 19.63 54.89 -22.68
N CYS A 74 18.87 55.74 -21.99
CA CYS A 74 18.15 55.35 -20.77
C CYS A 74 17.00 54.36 -21.04
N ILE A 75 16.29 54.49 -22.17
CA ILE A 75 15.27 53.51 -22.60
C ILE A 75 15.93 52.16 -22.89
N VAL A 76 17.07 52.16 -23.61
CA VAL A 76 17.83 50.94 -23.87
C VAL A 76 18.33 50.30 -22.58
N TRP A 77 18.71 51.10 -21.58
CA TRP A 77 19.09 50.61 -20.26
C TRP A 77 17.92 49.86 -19.58
N TRP A 78 16.70 50.40 -19.61
CA TRP A 78 15.51 49.72 -19.08
C TRP A 78 15.20 48.41 -19.83
N LEU A 79 15.37 48.39 -21.15
CA LEU A 79 15.21 47.17 -21.96
C LEU A 79 16.27 46.11 -21.64
N GLN A 80 17.54 46.50 -21.47
CA GLN A 80 18.59 45.57 -21.04
C GLN A 80 18.35 45.05 -19.62
N CYS A 81 17.86 45.89 -18.72
CA CYS A 81 17.45 45.47 -17.38
C CYS A 81 16.38 44.38 -17.45
N ALA A 82 15.33 44.57 -18.25
CA ALA A 82 14.28 43.58 -18.48
C ALA A 82 14.81 42.25 -19.04
N ILE A 83 15.74 42.33 -20.01
CA ILE A 83 16.37 41.15 -20.62
C ILE A 83 17.20 40.37 -19.58
N VAL A 84 18.06 41.06 -18.84
CA VAL A 84 18.94 40.44 -17.83
C VAL A 84 18.12 39.84 -16.70
N PHE A 85 17.09 40.54 -16.25
CA PHE A 85 16.18 40.06 -15.22
C PHE A 85 15.42 38.80 -15.67
N SER A 86 14.91 38.78 -16.91
CA SER A 86 14.22 37.60 -17.46
C SER A 86 15.16 36.39 -17.53
N LEU A 87 16.41 36.59 -17.97
CA LEU A 87 17.42 35.53 -17.98
C LEU A 87 17.75 35.01 -16.57
N LEU A 88 17.84 35.91 -15.58
CA LEU A 88 18.11 35.52 -14.19
C LEU A 88 16.94 34.75 -13.57
N LEU A 89 15.70 35.18 -13.85
CA LEU A 89 14.48 34.53 -13.40
C LEU A 89 14.42 33.07 -13.88
N ASP A 90 14.73 32.84 -15.16
CA ASP A 90 14.78 31.50 -15.77
C ASP A 90 15.83 30.59 -15.12
N HIS A 91 17.00 31.13 -14.79
CA HIS A 91 18.11 30.31 -14.29
C HIS A 91 18.09 30.08 -12.77
N LEU A 92 17.62 31.06 -11.98
CA LEU A 92 17.78 31.06 -10.53
C LEU A 92 16.49 30.75 -9.76
N LEU A 93 15.34 31.23 -10.24
CA LEU A 93 14.09 31.26 -9.46
C LEU A 93 13.04 30.26 -9.95
N LEU A 94 13.02 29.92 -11.25
CA LEU A 94 12.00 29.04 -11.82
C LEU A 94 12.39 27.55 -11.73
N PRO A 95 11.53 26.70 -11.12
CA PRO A 95 11.74 25.25 -11.09
C PRO A 95 11.93 24.67 -12.50
N PRO A 96 12.76 23.62 -12.68
CA PRO A 96 12.97 22.97 -13.98
C PRO A 96 11.66 22.53 -14.66
N ALA A 97 10.65 22.16 -13.87
CA ALA A 97 9.33 21.77 -14.36
C ALA A 97 8.62 22.91 -15.13
N TRP A 98 8.75 24.15 -14.66
CA TRP A 98 8.09 25.32 -15.26
C TRP A 98 8.86 25.85 -16.47
N ARG A 99 10.20 25.69 -16.49
CA ARG A 99 11.05 26.02 -17.65
C ARG A 99 10.68 25.27 -18.92
N SER A 100 10.06 24.10 -18.81
CA SER A 100 9.66 23.28 -19.98
C SER A 100 8.44 23.83 -20.73
N GLN A 101 7.66 24.69 -20.09
CA GLN A 101 6.38 25.18 -20.61
C GLN A 101 6.53 26.62 -21.11
N ARG A 102 6.55 26.81 -22.44
CA ARG A 102 6.75 28.13 -23.10
C ARG A 102 5.83 29.24 -22.59
N LEU A 103 4.59 28.88 -22.24
CA LEU A 103 3.55 29.85 -21.87
C LEU A 103 3.89 30.63 -20.60
N PHE A 104 4.51 30.00 -19.59
CA PHE A 104 4.88 30.69 -18.35
C PHE A 104 6.04 31.66 -18.56
N HIS A 105 7.02 31.25 -19.36
CA HIS A 105 8.15 32.11 -19.74
C HIS A 105 7.67 33.35 -20.50
N ASP A 106 6.79 33.17 -21.50
CA ASP A 106 6.34 34.27 -22.35
C ASP A 106 5.49 35.28 -21.57
N ILE A 107 4.67 34.81 -20.62
CA ILE A 107 3.89 35.69 -19.72
C ILE A 107 4.84 36.45 -18.77
N ALA A 108 5.78 35.76 -18.12
CA ALA A 108 6.73 36.40 -17.21
C ALA A 108 7.57 37.47 -17.92
N ALA A 109 8.09 37.14 -19.11
CA ALA A 109 8.80 38.10 -19.96
C ALA A 109 7.90 39.28 -20.33
N GLY A 110 6.66 39.03 -20.78
CA GLY A 110 5.70 40.09 -21.11
C GLY A 110 5.45 41.07 -19.96
N VAL A 111 5.30 40.56 -18.73
CA VAL A 111 5.13 41.39 -17.52
C VAL A 111 6.39 42.22 -17.24
N VAL A 112 7.58 41.62 -17.30
CA VAL A 112 8.86 42.31 -17.05
C VAL A 112 9.12 43.41 -18.10
N PHE A 113 8.90 43.12 -19.38
CA PHE A 113 9.04 44.11 -20.45
C PHE A 113 7.98 45.21 -20.37
N GLY A 114 6.74 44.87 -20.01
CA GLY A 114 5.68 45.83 -19.77
C GLY A 114 6.02 46.79 -18.62
N ALA A 115 6.50 46.26 -17.49
CA ALA A 115 6.95 47.04 -16.35
C ALA A 115 8.13 47.96 -16.70
N ALA A 116 9.12 47.45 -17.45
CA ALA A 116 10.25 48.25 -17.91
C ALA A 116 9.83 49.37 -18.89
N ALA A 117 8.85 49.11 -19.77
CA ALA A 117 8.30 50.12 -20.66
C ALA A 117 7.61 51.23 -19.88
N VAL A 118 6.72 50.87 -18.93
CA VAL A 118 6.04 51.83 -18.04
C VAL A 118 7.07 52.62 -17.23
N ALA A 119 8.09 51.98 -16.67
CA ALA A 119 9.15 52.67 -15.94
C ALA A 119 9.93 53.65 -16.84
N ALA A 120 10.26 53.26 -18.08
CA ALA A 120 10.91 54.15 -19.03
C ALA A 120 10.03 55.36 -19.42
N LEU A 121 8.74 55.14 -19.69
CA LEU A 121 7.77 56.22 -19.98
C LEU A 121 7.66 57.22 -18.82
N GLY A 122 7.75 56.76 -17.57
CA GLY A 122 7.60 57.60 -16.38
C GLY A 122 8.91 58.31 -16.02
N TYR A 123 9.98 57.55 -15.81
CA TYR A 123 11.25 58.08 -15.33
C TYR A 123 12.09 58.75 -16.41
N VAL A 124 12.03 58.31 -17.67
CA VAL A 124 12.87 58.86 -18.75
C VAL A 124 12.14 59.94 -19.55
N LEU A 125 10.86 59.72 -19.87
CA LEU A 125 10.05 60.66 -20.65
C LEU A 125 9.24 61.63 -19.79
N GLY A 126 9.15 61.40 -18.47
CA GLY A 126 8.45 62.30 -17.55
C GLY A 126 6.93 62.31 -17.72
N LEU A 127 6.34 61.26 -18.31
CA LEU A 127 4.90 61.19 -18.52
C LEU A 127 4.16 60.94 -17.19
N PRO A 128 2.99 61.57 -16.97
CA PRO A 128 2.18 61.33 -15.79
C PRO A 128 1.50 59.95 -15.89
N LEU A 129 2.14 58.92 -15.34
CA LEU A 129 1.64 57.54 -15.44
C LEU A 129 0.67 57.13 -14.34
N SER A 130 0.25 58.05 -13.46
CA SER A 130 -0.67 57.73 -12.35
C SER A 130 -1.95 57.04 -12.84
N GLY A 131 -2.52 57.48 -13.97
CA GLY A 131 -3.70 56.85 -14.57
C GLY A 131 -3.44 55.46 -15.16
N VAL A 132 -2.29 55.25 -15.79
CA VAL A 132 -1.90 53.95 -16.38
C VAL A 132 -1.58 52.94 -15.27
N VAL A 133 -0.86 53.37 -14.23
CA VAL A 133 -0.52 52.52 -13.07
C VAL A 133 -1.77 52.19 -12.26
N ALA A 134 -2.68 53.15 -12.04
CA ALA A 134 -3.93 52.89 -11.32
C ALA A 134 -4.84 51.90 -12.08
N THR A 135 -5.03 52.10 -13.38
CA THR A 135 -5.88 51.21 -14.20
C THR A 135 -5.26 49.83 -14.37
N SER A 136 -3.94 49.73 -14.61
CA SER A 136 -3.24 48.45 -14.67
C SER A 136 -3.24 47.71 -13.33
N GLY A 137 -3.15 48.42 -12.20
CA GLY A 137 -3.32 47.85 -10.86
C GLY A 137 -4.70 47.24 -10.66
N ALA A 138 -5.77 47.94 -11.05
CA ALA A 138 -7.13 47.41 -10.98
C ALA A 138 -7.31 46.16 -11.86
N VAL A 139 -6.79 46.17 -13.10
CA VAL A 139 -6.81 45.02 -14.00
C VAL A 139 -6.03 43.84 -13.40
N ALA A 140 -4.86 44.08 -12.79
CA ALA A 140 -4.05 43.05 -12.16
C ALA A 140 -4.77 42.41 -10.97
N VAL A 141 -5.50 43.18 -10.16
CA VAL A 141 -6.32 42.65 -9.06
C VAL A 141 -7.46 41.79 -9.60
N ILE A 142 -8.20 42.26 -10.61
CA ILE A 142 -9.30 41.50 -11.23
C ILE A 142 -8.77 40.19 -11.83
N LEU A 143 -7.66 40.25 -12.56
CA LEU A 143 -7.03 39.09 -13.16
C LEU A 143 -6.50 38.12 -12.09
N GLY A 144 -5.91 38.64 -11.02
CA GLY A 144 -5.44 37.83 -9.88
C GLY A 144 -6.59 37.09 -9.19
N LEU A 145 -7.72 37.76 -8.96
CA LEU A 145 -8.93 37.13 -8.44
C LEU A 145 -9.49 36.08 -9.39
N ALA A 146 -9.49 36.34 -10.70
CA ALA A 146 -9.94 35.38 -11.71
C ALA A 146 -9.03 34.14 -11.80
N LEU A 147 -7.72 34.30 -11.63
CA LEU A 147 -6.73 33.22 -11.70
C LEU A 147 -6.47 32.52 -10.36
N GLN A 148 -7.04 33.01 -9.25
CA GLN A 148 -6.77 32.51 -7.90
C GLN A 148 -6.95 30.99 -7.80
N ASN A 149 -8.04 30.46 -8.35
CA ASN A 149 -8.33 29.02 -8.32
C ASN A 149 -7.35 28.22 -9.19
N THR A 150 -7.04 28.70 -10.39
CA THR A 150 -6.09 28.05 -11.30
C THR A 150 -4.69 27.97 -10.69
N LEU A 151 -4.24 29.05 -10.03
CA LEU A 151 -2.95 29.07 -9.35
C LEU A 151 -2.91 28.06 -8.20
N ASN A 152 -3.96 28.02 -7.37
CA ASN A 152 -4.06 27.03 -6.29
C ASN A 152 -4.01 25.59 -6.82
N ASP A 153 -4.65 25.31 -7.95
CA ASP A 153 -4.67 23.98 -8.55
C ASP A 153 -3.28 23.58 -9.09
N VAL A 154 -2.53 24.52 -9.66
CA VAL A 154 -1.14 24.31 -10.09
C VAL A 154 -0.21 24.05 -8.91
N PHE A 155 -0.31 24.86 -7.84
CA PHE A 155 0.50 24.65 -6.64
C PHE A 155 0.17 23.33 -5.95
N SER A 156 -1.11 22.94 -5.92
CA SER A 156 -1.54 21.63 -5.40
C SER A 156 -0.87 20.46 -6.12
N GLY A 157 -0.83 20.51 -7.47
CA GLY A 157 -0.12 19.51 -8.27
C GLY A 157 1.39 19.47 -8.03
N LEU A 158 2.02 20.63 -7.85
CA LEU A 158 3.45 20.73 -7.55
C LEU A 158 3.79 20.15 -6.17
N VAL A 159 2.97 20.46 -5.16
CA VAL A 159 3.15 19.98 -3.79
C VAL A 159 3.02 18.46 -3.73
N LEU A 160 1.99 17.87 -4.35
CA LEU A 160 1.83 16.41 -4.38
C LEU A 160 3.01 15.71 -5.06
N ASN A 161 3.54 16.28 -6.15
CA ASN A 161 4.69 15.72 -6.85
C ASN A 161 5.99 15.82 -6.02
N THR A 162 6.16 16.90 -5.26
CA THR A 162 7.37 17.15 -4.47
C THR A 162 7.36 16.38 -3.14
N THR A 163 6.22 16.35 -2.45
CA THR A 163 6.06 15.68 -1.16
C THR A 163 5.92 14.16 -1.29
N GLN A 164 5.54 13.66 -2.48
CA GLN A 164 5.37 12.24 -2.80
C GLN A 164 4.67 11.44 -1.69
N PRO A 165 3.42 11.78 -1.33
CA PRO A 165 2.66 11.04 -0.31
C PRO A 165 2.36 9.59 -0.73
N PHE A 166 2.58 9.26 -2.00
CA PHE A 166 2.42 7.93 -2.59
C PHE A 166 3.30 7.77 -3.83
N ARG A 167 3.52 6.52 -4.25
CA ARG A 167 4.27 6.15 -5.45
C ARG A 167 3.40 5.43 -6.47
N LEU A 168 3.94 5.26 -7.68
CA LEU A 168 3.33 4.41 -8.70
C LEU A 168 3.18 2.99 -8.17
N ASN A 169 2.03 2.38 -8.43
CA ASN A 169 1.60 1.06 -7.95
C ASN A 169 1.20 0.98 -6.46
N ASP A 170 1.26 2.07 -5.70
CA ASP A 170 0.68 2.08 -4.35
C ASP A 170 -0.84 2.02 -4.43
N THR A 171 -1.46 1.23 -3.55
CA THR A 171 -2.88 1.34 -3.23
C THR A 171 -3.08 2.47 -2.23
N VAL A 172 -3.93 3.44 -2.60
CA VAL A 172 -4.24 4.61 -1.78
C VAL A 172 -5.75 4.83 -1.70
N SER A 173 -6.18 5.47 -0.63
CA SER A 173 -7.51 6.07 -0.52
C SER A 173 -7.39 7.59 -0.52
N ILE A 174 -8.06 8.25 -1.47
CA ILE A 174 -8.12 9.71 -1.62
C ILE A 174 -9.58 10.12 -1.40
N GLY A 175 -9.87 10.62 -0.20
CA GLY A 175 -11.25 10.85 0.23
C GLY A 175 -12.04 9.53 0.30
N GLU A 176 -13.10 9.41 -0.52
CA GLU A 176 -13.93 8.20 -0.62
C GLU A 176 -13.48 7.24 -1.73
N ILE A 177 -12.45 7.62 -2.50
CA ILE A 177 -12.01 6.88 -3.68
C ILE A 177 -10.78 6.06 -3.30
N GLU A 178 -10.91 4.73 -3.30
CA GLU A 178 -9.81 3.80 -3.09
C GLU A 178 -9.38 3.15 -4.40
N GLY A 179 -8.06 3.07 -4.64
CA GLY A 179 -7.53 2.35 -5.79
C GLY A 179 -6.01 2.34 -5.87
N ARG A 180 -5.49 1.55 -6.81
CA ARG A 180 -4.06 1.45 -7.10
C ARG A 180 -3.63 2.50 -8.10
N ILE A 181 -2.59 3.27 -7.79
CA ILE A 181 -2.05 4.32 -8.64
C ILE A 181 -1.40 3.71 -9.88
N VAL A 182 -1.85 4.14 -11.05
CA VAL A 182 -1.30 3.72 -12.35
C VAL A 182 -0.40 4.79 -12.95
N GLU A 183 -0.81 6.05 -12.81
CA GLU A 183 -0.10 7.19 -13.38
C GLU A 183 -0.37 8.42 -12.51
N SER A 184 0.64 9.25 -12.30
CA SER A 184 0.44 10.58 -11.74
C SER A 184 1.25 11.59 -12.55
N ASN A 185 0.59 12.67 -12.98
CA ASN A 185 1.22 13.80 -13.65
C ASN A 185 0.94 15.08 -12.86
N TRP A 186 1.32 16.25 -13.38
CA TRP A 186 1.17 17.52 -12.66
C TRP A 186 -0.29 17.96 -12.49
N ARG A 187 -1.24 17.46 -13.29
CA ARG A 187 -2.66 17.89 -13.28
C ARG A 187 -3.58 16.86 -12.64
N ALA A 188 -3.30 15.57 -12.80
CA ALA A 188 -4.18 14.51 -12.32
C ALA A 188 -3.41 13.24 -11.96
N THR A 189 -4.01 12.48 -11.05
CA THR A 189 -3.60 11.14 -10.64
C THR A 189 -4.65 10.14 -11.11
N LYS A 190 -4.21 9.09 -11.80
CA LYS A 190 -5.06 8.01 -12.30
C LYS A 190 -4.87 6.77 -11.43
N LEU A 191 -5.98 6.17 -11.01
CA LEU A 191 -6.02 4.99 -10.16
C LEU A 191 -7.01 3.97 -10.70
N ILE A 192 -6.74 2.69 -10.46
CA ILE A 192 -7.67 1.59 -10.75
C ILE A 192 -8.34 1.17 -9.45
N ASP A 193 -9.67 1.26 -9.40
CA ASP A 193 -10.45 0.85 -8.23
C ASP A 193 -10.53 -0.69 -8.08
N SER A 194 -11.14 -1.17 -7.01
CA SER A 194 -11.32 -2.61 -6.75
C SER A 194 -12.23 -3.32 -7.75
N LEU A 195 -13.03 -2.57 -8.51
CA LEU A 195 -13.92 -3.06 -9.56
C LEU A 195 -13.21 -3.11 -10.93
N GLY A 196 -11.99 -2.58 -11.03
CA GLY A 196 -11.20 -2.54 -12.26
C GLY A 196 -11.42 -1.28 -13.12
N ASN A 197 -12.12 -0.26 -12.63
CA ASN A 197 -12.36 0.99 -13.36
C ASN A 197 -11.18 1.95 -13.22
N LEU A 198 -10.86 2.68 -14.29
CA LEU A 198 -9.89 3.77 -14.26
C LEU A 198 -10.55 5.06 -13.77
N VAL A 199 -10.16 5.52 -12.59
CA VAL A 199 -10.62 6.77 -11.99
C VAL A 199 -9.53 7.83 -12.13
N VAL A 200 -9.91 9.03 -12.57
CA VAL A 200 -8.98 10.16 -12.76
C VAL A 200 -9.32 11.25 -11.75
N VAL A 201 -8.43 11.46 -10.78
CA VAL A 201 -8.57 12.46 -9.73
C VAL A 201 -7.71 13.68 -10.07
N PRO A 202 -8.30 14.88 -10.25
CA PRO A 202 -7.51 16.10 -10.37
C PRO A 202 -6.63 16.31 -9.14
N ASN A 203 -5.38 16.72 -9.33
CA ASN A 203 -4.45 16.91 -8.21
C ASN A 203 -4.92 18.00 -7.25
N SER A 204 -5.68 18.99 -7.72
CA SER A 204 -6.31 19.99 -6.87
C SER A 204 -7.39 19.43 -5.95
N ALA A 205 -8.12 18.41 -6.41
CA ALA A 205 -9.08 17.69 -5.59
C ALA A 205 -8.35 16.77 -4.60
N ALA A 206 -7.32 16.03 -5.07
CA ALA A 206 -6.53 15.15 -4.22
C ALA A 206 -5.81 15.90 -3.09
N ALA A 207 -5.24 17.07 -3.37
CA ALA A 207 -4.53 17.88 -2.37
C ALA A 207 -5.44 18.46 -1.27
N ARG A 208 -6.75 18.56 -1.53
CA ARG A 208 -7.75 19.01 -0.55
C ARG A 208 -8.37 17.86 0.24
N ALA A 209 -8.19 16.62 -0.24
CA ALA A 209 -8.71 15.42 0.39
C ALA A 209 -7.70 14.81 1.36
N THR A 210 -8.19 14.04 2.32
CA THR A 210 -7.34 13.16 3.12
C THR A 210 -6.81 12.04 2.24
N ILE A 211 -5.49 11.83 2.25
CA ILE A 211 -4.81 10.76 1.52
C ILE A 211 -4.35 9.73 2.55
N VAL A 212 -4.82 8.49 2.41
CA VAL A 212 -4.38 7.34 3.19
C VAL A 212 -3.60 6.41 2.27
N ASN A 213 -2.31 6.24 2.51
CA ASN A 213 -1.52 5.24 1.79
C ASN A 213 -1.72 3.87 2.46
N LEU A 214 -2.38 2.95 1.76
CA LEU A 214 -2.65 1.60 2.26
C LEU A 214 -1.46 0.65 2.06
N SER A 215 -0.47 1.07 1.27
CA SER A 215 0.73 0.31 0.95
C SER A 215 1.90 0.61 1.90
N GLU A 216 1.83 1.70 2.66
CA GLU A 216 2.84 2.08 3.65
C GLU A 216 2.29 2.13 5.09
N PRO A 217 3.03 1.64 6.11
CA PRO A 217 4.31 0.94 5.99
C PRO A 217 4.15 -0.45 5.34
N SER A 218 5.18 -0.87 4.60
CA SER A 218 5.19 -2.20 3.99
C SER A 218 5.29 -3.29 5.06
N GLY A 219 4.66 -4.44 4.82
CA GLY A 219 4.78 -5.59 5.71
C GLY A 219 3.87 -5.57 6.93
N LEU A 220 3.04 -4.53 7.11
CA LEU A 220 2.19 -4.40 8.29
C LEU A 220 0.82 -3.84 7.93
N HIS A 221 -0.13 -4.74 7.67
CA HIS A 221 -1.50 -4.36 7.32
C HIS A 221 -2.49 -4.91 8.35
N GLY A 222 -3.28 -4.03 8.95
CA GLY A 222 -4.28 -4.40 9.94
C GLY A 222 -5.50 -5.08 9.31
N VAL A 223 -5.95 -6.17 9.92
CA VAL A 223 -7.19 -6.87 9.60
C VAL A 223 -8.06 -6.84 10.85
N THR A 224 -9.27 -6.30 10.70
CA THR A 224 -10.24 -6.20 11.78
C THR A 224 -11.42 -7.13 11.51
N LEU A 225 -11.76 -7.91 12.53
CA LEU A 225 -12.90 -8.81 12.57
C LEU A 225 -13.87 -8.32 13.63
N ALA A 226 -15.11 -8.01 13.27
CA ALA A 226 -16.14 -7.57 14.19
C ALA A 226 -17.24 -8.64 14.31
N LEU A 227 -17.58 -9.00 15.54
CA LEU A 227 -18.53 -10.08 15.84
C LEU A 227 -19.47 -9.66 16.96
N ASP A 228 -20.76 -9.91 16.79
CA ASP A 228 -21.77 -9.72 17.80
C ASP A 228 -22.13 -11.09 18.40
N VAL A 229 -21.86 -11.28 19.70
CA VAL A 229 -22.04 -12.58 20.40
C VAL A 229 -23.08 -12.45 21.51
N ASP A 230 -23.77 -13.56 21.81
CA ASP A 230 -24.80 -13.64 22.84
C ASP A 230 -24.28 -13.15 24.23
N PRO A 231 -25.01 -12.25 24.93
CA PRO A 231 -24.62 -11.77 26.26
C PRO A 231 -24.54 -12.86 27.34
N ALA A 232 -25.16 -14.02 27.15
CA ALA A 232 -25.09 -15.15 28.08
C ALA A 232 -23.66 -15.72 28.19
N MET A 233 -22.81 -15.50 27.19
CA MET A 233 -21.43 -15.94 27.21
C MET A 233 -20.55 -14.98 28.00
N ARG A 234 -19.73 -15.54 28.89
CA ARG A 234 -18.72 -14.77 29.62
C ARG A 234 -17.73 -14.13 28.64
N PRO A 235 -17.50 -12.80 28.68
CA PRO A 235 -16.61 -12.13 27.73
C PRO A 235 -15.19 -12.69 27.65
N ALA A 236 -14.64 -13.15 28.77
CA ALA A 236 -13.32 -13.78 28.81
C ALA A 236 -13.24 -15.06 27.94
N VAL A 237 -14.33 -15.82 27.83
CA VAL A 237 -14.37 -17.03 26.99
C VAL A 237 -14.35 -16.66 25.51
N VAL A 238 -15.10 -15.61 25.14
CA VAL A 238 -15.16 -15.09 23.76
C VAL A 238 -13.81 -14.52 23.35
N VAL A 239 -13.22 -13.66 24.18
CA VAL A 239 -11.89 -13.07 23.94
C VAL A 239 -10.85 -14.17 23.73
N GLY A 240 -10.77 -15.16 24.64
CA GLY A 240 -9.83 -16.26 24.49
C GLY A 240 -10.09 -17.13 23.25
N ALA A 241 -11.34 -17.28 22.81
CA ALA A 241 -11.67 -17.99 21.56
C ALA A 241 -11.20 -17.21 20.32
N LEU A 242 -11.35 -15.88 20.30
CA LEU A 242 -10.87 -15.03 19.21
C LEU A 242 -9.35 -14.96 19.14
N GLU A 243 -8.67 -14.93 20.29
CA GLU A 243 -7.20 -15.02 20.36
C GLU A 243 -6.69 -16.36 19.81
N ARG A 244 -7.35 -17.48 20.17
CA ARG A 244 -7.04 -18.78 19.59
C ARG A 244 -7.34 -18.85 18.10
N ALA A 245 -8.40 -18.20 17.62
CA ALA A 245 -8.70 -18.11 16.19
C ALA A 245 -7.59 -17.38 15.42
N ALA A 246 -7.10 -16.26 15.95
CA ALA A 246 -5.94 -15.58 15.37
C ALA A 246 -4.69 -16.47 15.41
N ALA A 247 -4.46 -17.17 16.53
CA ALA A 247 -3.36 -18.11 16.66
C ALA A 247 -3.48 -19.32 15.74
N SER A 248 -4.65 -19.65 15.19
CA SER A 248 -4.82 -20.74 14.22
C SER A 248 -4.51 -20.34 12.78
N SER A 249 -4.24 -19.06 12.48
CA SER A 249 -3.86 -18.63 11.14
C SER A 249 -2.35 -18.50 11.00
N LEU A 250 -1.78 -19.08 9.93
CA LEU A 250 -0.34 -18.97 9.64
C LEU A 250 0.04 -17.61 9.04
N ASP A 251 -0.89 -16.95 8.35
CA ASP A 251 -0.66 -15.65 7.70
C ASP A 251 -0.79 -14.46 8.68
N VAL A 252 -1.26 -14.71 9.91
CA VAL A 252 -1.32 -13.69 10.96
C VAL A 252 0.06 -13.53 11.61
N LEU A 253 0.55 -12.29 11.62
CA LEU A 253 1.82 -11.95 12.24
C LEU A 253 1.76 -12.14 13.76
N ALA A 254 2.82 -12.73 14.32
CA ALA A 254 2.98 -12.86 15.77
C ALA A 254 3.36 -11.54 16.45
N ARG A 255 3.96 -10.60 15.71
CA ARG A 255 4.34 -9.27 16.18
C ARG A 255 3.96 -8.23 15.13
N PRO A 256 3.07 -7.27 15.42
CA PRO A 256 2.36 -7.07 16.70
C PRO A 256 1.42 -8.23 17.04
N ALA A 257 1.24 -8.51 18.33
CA ALA A 257 0.36 -9.58 18.79
C ALA A 257 -1.11 -9.25 18.45
N PRO A 258 -1.93 -10.23 18.04
CA PRO A 258 -3.36 -10.04 17.87
C PRO A 258 -4.04 -9.61 19.17
N VAL A 259 -5.03 -8.74 19.08
CA VAL A 259 -5.75 -8.20 20.23
C VAL A 259 -7.25 -8.36 20.02
N ALA A 260 -7.91 -9.07 20.94
CA ALA A 260 -9.37 -9.17 20.99
C ALA A 260 -9.92 -8.30 22.12
N VAL A 261 -10.91 -7.45 21.82
CA VAL A 261 -11.51 -6.52 22.78
C VAL A 261 -13.03 -6.56 22.75
N VAL A 262 -13.62 -6.25 23.89
CA VAL A 262 -15.05 -5.91 23.99
C VAL A 262 -15.21 -4.44 23.61
N LYS A 263 -15.93 -4.15 22.53
CA LYS A 263 -16.16 -2.76 22.07
C LYS A 263 -17.38 -2.13 22.72
N ALA A 264 -18.47 -2.88 22.82
CA ALA A 264 -19.73 -2.36 23.34
C ALA A 264 -20.57 -3.47 23.95
N PHE A 265 -21.25 -3.13 25.06
CA PHE A 265 -22.30 -3.96 25.64
C PHE A 265 -23.65 -3.46 25.13
N GLY A 266 -24.34 -4.30 24.34
CA GLY A 266 -25.72 -4.07 23.93
C GLY A 266 -26.70 -4.89 24.75
N THR A 267 -27.99 -4.60 24.61
CA THR A 267 -29.08 -5.35 25.25
C THR A 267 -29.23 -6.77 24.69
N ASN A 268 -28.92 -6.96 23.40
CA ASN A 268 -29.14 -8.23 22.69
C ASN A 268 -27.86 -8.92 22.20
N ALA A 269 -26.72 -8.22 22.25
CA ALA A 269 -25.42 -8.75 21.85
C ALA A 269 -24.31 -7.92 22.49
N ILE A 270 -23.18 -8.56 22.75
CA ILE A 270 -21.93 -7.90 23.09
C ILE A 270 -21.09 -7.86 21.81
N ARG A 271 -20.62 -6.67 21.43
CA ARG A 271 -19.78 -6.48 20.25
C ARG A 271 -18.31 -6.69 20.61
N TYR A 272 -17.67 -7.61 19.91
CA TYR A 272 -16.26 -7.91 20.02
C TYR A 272 -15.54 -7.49 18.73
N GLU A 273 -14.29 -7.09 18.87
CA GLU A 273 -13.41 -6.79 17.76
C GLU A 273 -12.07 -7.50 17.96
N LEU A 274 -11.64 -8.25 16.95
CA LEU A 274 -10.32 -8.85 16.87
C LEU A 274 -9.51 -8.07 15.83
N LEU A 275 -8.39 -7.51 16.26
CA LEU A 275 -7.41 -6.85 15.42
C LEU A 275 -6.17 -7.73 15.30
N CYS A 276 -5.77 -8.04 14.07
CA CYS A 276 -4.54 -8.75 13.77
C CYS A 276 -3.81 -8.07 12.59
N TYR A 277 -2.59 -8.50 12.32
CA TYR A 277 -1.76 -7.91 11.26
C TYR A 277 -1.28 -8.98 10.29
N VAL A 278 -1.14 -8.62 9.01
CA VAL A 278 -0.62 -9.46 7.93
C VAL A 278 0.56 -8.78 7.23
N ASP A 279 1.41 -9.58 6.60
CA ASP A 279 2.62 -9.14 5.88
C ASP A 279 2.34 -8.51 4.51
N ALA A 280 1.16 -8.72 3.93
CA ALA A 280 0.82 -8.21 2.61
C ALA A 280 -0.64 -7.76 2.52
N LEU A 281 -0.86 -6.57 1.95
CA LEU A 281 -2.18 -5.99 1.77
C LEU A 281 -3.13 -6.93 1.00
N GLN A 282 -2.62 -7.66 0.01
CA GLN A 282 -3.42 -8.57 -0.82
C GLN A 282 -3.97 -9.77 -0.04
N LYS A 283 -3.32 -10.16 1.07
CA LYS A 283 -3.79 -11.27 1.91
C LYS A 283 -4.94 -10.88 2.83
N THR A 284 -5.15 -9.58 3.09
CA THR A 284 -6.12 -9.08 4.08
C THR A 284 -7.51 -9.68 3.92
N THR A 285 -8.05 -9.73 2.70
CA THR A 285 -9.38 -10.30 2.43
C THR A 285 -9.44 -11.80 2.69
N ALA A 286 -8.44 -12.56 2.20
CA ALA A 286 -8.39 -14.00 2.39
C ALA A 286 -8.26 -14.37 3.87
N VAL A 287 -7.36 -13.68 4.59
CA VAL A 287 -7.14 -13.87 6.02
C VAL A 287 -8.38 -13.48 6.82
N ARG A 288 -9.05 -12.37 6.49
CA ARG A 288 -10.30 -11.97 7.16
C ARG A 288 -11.37 -13.05 7.05
N ASN A 289 -11.57 -13.63 5.87
CA ASN A 289 -12.54 -14.70 5.67
C ASN A 289 -12.15 -15.97 6.44
N ALA A 290 -10.86 -16.34 6.42
CA ALA A 290 -10.34 -17.44 7.22
C ALA A 290 -10.52 -17.20 8.72
N LEU A 291 -10.34 -15.97 9.20
CA LEU A 291 -10.56 -15.61 10.60
C LEU A 291 -12.03 -15.67 11.02
N TYR A 292 -12.98 -15.34 10.14
CA TYR A 292 -14.40 -15.57 10.41
C TYR A 292 -14.68 -17.05 10.62
N ASP A 293 -14.16 -17.92 9.75
CA ASP A 293 -14.29 -19.38 9.89
C ASP A 293 -13.63 -19.90 11.18
N LEU A 294 -12.39 -19.49 11.44
CA LEU A 294 -11.65 -19.88 12.64
C LEU A 294 -12.35 -19.41 13.91
N ALA A 295 -12.85 -18.17 13.94
CA ALA A 295 -13.63 -17.64 15.05
C ALA A 295 -14.91 -18.46 15.23
N HIS A 296 -15.58 -18.84 14.14
CA HIS A 296 -16.74 -19.72 14.17
C HIS A 296 -16.45 -21.05 14.87
N ARG A 297 -15.38 -21.72 14.46
CA ARG A 297 -14.97 -23.01 15.02
C ARG A 297 -14.53 -22.92 16.48
N HIS A 298 -13.75 -21.91 16.84
CA HIS A 298 -13.31 -21.71 18.24
C HIS A 298 -14.43 -21.31 19.19
N LEU A 299 -15.41 -20.53 18.72
CA LEU A 299 -16.57 -20.17 19.52
C LEU A 299 -17.52 -21.37 19.68
N ALA A 300 -17.78 -22.13 18.61
CA ALA A 300 -18.55 -23.36 18.68
C ALA A 300 -17.91 -24.37 19.64
N ALA A 301 -16.58 -24.52 19.59
CA ALA A 301 -15.83 -25.33 20.54
C ALA A 301 -15.95 -24.84 21.98
N ALA A 302 -16.10 -23.53 22.22
CA ALA A 302 -16.35 -22.97 23.54
C ALA A 302 -17.80 -23.10 24.03
N GLY A 303 -18.68 -23.74 23.23
CA GLY A 303 -20.08 -23.99 23.58
C GLY A 303 -21.05 -22.88 23.15
N THR A 304 -20.66 -22.00 22.22
CA THR A 304 -21.59 -20.97 21.72
C THR A 304 -22.54 -21.55 20.67
N ALA A 305 -23.85 -21.42 20.90
CA ALA A 305 -24.81 -21.47 19.81
C ALA A 305 -24.75 -20.14 19.05
N TRP A 306 -24.41 -20.18 17.75
CA TRP A 306 -24.53 -19.00 16.90
C TRP A 306 -26.00 -18.63 16.82
N ARG A 307 -26.33 -17.37 17.09
CA ARG A 307 -27.70 -16.91 16.98
C ARG A 307 -28.12 -17.05 15.52
N PRO A 308 -29.13 -17.88 15.19
CA PRO A 308 -29.63 -17.90 13.82
C PRO A 308 -30.14 -16.50 13.48
N LEU A 309 -29.88 -16.05 12.25
CA LEU A 309 -30.30 -14.74 11.74
C LEU A 309 -31.83 -14.51 11.85
N SER A 310 -32.57 -15.58 12.14
CA SER A 310 -34.02 -15.63 12.33
C SER A 310 -34.39 -16.36 13.63
N SER A 311 -34.11 -15.77 14.80
CA SER A 311 -34.98 -16.01 15.96
C SER A 311 -35.10 -14.82 16.91
N THR A 312 -36.30 -14.25 16.89
CA THR A 312 -36.94 -13.60 18.04
C THR A 312 -37.76 -14.67 18.75
N ALA A 313 -37.19 -15.40 19.70
CA ALA A 313 -37.98 -16.23 20.61
C ALA A 313 -37.20 -16.52 21.91
N PRO A 314 -37.90 -16.77 23.04
CA PRO A 314 -37.48 -16.33 24.36
C PRO A 314 -36.51 -17.28 25.05
N SER A 315 -35.76 -16.71 26.01
CA SER A 315 -35.09 -17.41 27.10
C SER A 315 -35.98 -18.49 27.70
N ALA A 316 -35.74 -19.75 27.34
CA ALA A 316 -36.32 -20.89 28.02
C ALA A 316 -35.66 -21.02 29.40
N ALA A 317 -36.28 -20.40 30.39
CA ALA A 317 -36.12 -20.80 31.78
C ALA A 317 -36.61 -22.25 31.90
N ALA A 318 -35.69 -23.20 32.10
CA ALA A 318 -36.03 -24.60 32.32
C ALA A 318 -35.12 -25.24 33.37
N ASP A 319 -35.63 -25.20 34.60
CA ASP A 319 -35.59 -26.21 35.67
C ASP A 319 -34.25 -26.85 36.08
N GLY A 320 -33.96 -26.77 37.38
CA GLY A 320 -32.67 -27.13 37.99
C GLY A 320 -32.41 -28.62 38.21
N ARG A 321 -33.28 -29.53 37.74
CA ARG A 321 -33.17 -30.99 38.00
C ARG A 321 -32.54 -31.81 36.86
N ASP A 322 -32.35 -31.23 35.67
CA ASP A 322 -31.83 -31.94 34.48
C ASP A 322 -30.35 -31.66 34.17
N ARG A 323 -29.59 -31.00 35.06
CA ARG A 323 -28.25 -30.50 34.70
C ARG A 323 -27.23 -31.61 34.38
N HIS A 324 -27.33 -32.78 35.00
CA HIS A 324 -26.40 -33.89 34.77
C HIS A 324 -26.72 -34.60 33.44
N ASP A 325 -27.99 -34.99 33.25
CA ASP A 325 -28.50 -35.59 32.01
C ASP A 325 -28.34 -34.68 30.78
N ARG A 326 -28.43 -33.36 30.93
CA ARG A 326 -28.17 -32.41 29.85
C ARG A 326 -26.68 -32.30 29.54
N HIS A 327 -25.79 -32.34 30.53
CA HIS A 327 -24.35 -32.22 30.29
C HIS A 327 -23.80 -33.40 29.49
N ASP A 328 -24.20 -34.61 29.84
CA ASP A 328 -23.79 -35.83 29.12
C ASP A 328 -24.36 -35.87 27.70
N ARG A 329 -25.64 -35.48 27.52
CA ARG A 329 -26.24 -35.36 26.17
C ARG A 329 -25.58 -34.26 25.34
N HIS A 330 -25.20 -33.14 25.95
CA HIS A 330 -24.51 -32.05 25.25
C HIS A 330 -23.08 -32.45 24.85
N ASP A 331 -22.37 -33.23 25.68
CA ASP A 331 -21.01 -33.69 25.36
C ASP A 331 -21.04 -34.71 24.21
N VAL A 332 -21.99 -35.66 24.23
CA VAL A 332 -22.21 -36.60 23.12
C VAL A 332 -22.57 -35.86 21.83
N SER A 333 -23.52 -34.92 21.89
CA SER A 333 -23.93 -34.12 20.73
C SER A 333 -22.76 -33.31 20.16
N ARG A 334 -21.88 -32.79 21.02
CA ARG A 334 -20.70 -32.03 20.61
C ARG A 334 -19.64 -32.90 19.96
N ARG A 335 -19.38 -34.10 20.48
CA ARG A 335 -18.48 -35.08 19.85
C ARG A 335 -18.97 -35.52 18.49
N LEU A 336 -20.28 -35.74 18.34
CA LEU A 336 -20.92 -36.06 17.05
C LEU A 336 -20.75 -34.92 16.03
N LEU A 337 -20.96 -33.67 16.45
CA LEU A 337 -20.76 -32.50 15.59
C LEU A 337 -19.31 -32.36 15.15
N LEU A 338 -18.35 -32.58 16.06
CA LEU A 338 -16.92 -32.55 15.73
C LEU A 338 -16.52 -33.67 14.77
N LEU A 339 -17.00 -34.89 14.99
CA LEU A 339 -16.77 -36.00 14.07
C LEU A 339 -17.32 -35.68 12.68
N ARG A 340 -18.55 -35.16 12.60
CA ARG A 340 -19.19 -34.80 11.33
C ARG A 340 -18.50 -33.65 10.59
N ALA A 341 -17.78 -32.79 11.32
CA ALA A 341 -16.97 -31.71 10.75
C ALA A 341 -15.64 -32.18 10.15
N VAL A 342 -15.17 -33.38 10.50
CA VAL A 342 -13.99 -33.97 9.87
C VAL A 342 -14.41 -34.60 8.55
N ASP A 343 -13.77 -34.22 7.45
CA ASP A 343 -14.07 -34.69 6.09
C ASP A 343 -14.19 -36.22 5.98
N LEU A 344 -13.35 -36.93 6.73
CA LEU A 344 -13.32 -38.39 6.78
C LEU A 344 -14.65 -39.02 7.23
N PHE A 345 -15.42 -38.34 8.09
CA PHE A 345 -16.67 -38.86 8.65
C PHE A 345 -17.91 -38.08 8.17
N ALA A 346 -17.76 -37.11 7.28
CA ALA A 346 -18.86 -36.26 6.80
C ALA A 346 -20.01 -37.06 6.13
N ARG A 347 -19.69 -38.23 5.56
CA ARG A 347 -20.62 -39.12 4.85
C ARG A 347 -21.04 -40.36 5.65
N VAL A 348 -20.70 -40.42 6.94
CA VAL A 348 -21.04 -41.53 7.83
C VAL A 348 -22.41 -41.29 8.46
N ASP A 349 -23.22 -42.34 8.58
CA ASP A 349 -24.55 -42.26 9.18
C ASP A 349 -24.49 -41.98 10.69
N ASP A 350 -25.54 -41.36 11.24
CA ASP A 350 -25.58 -40.91 12.63
C ASP A 350 -25.42 -42.05 13.65
N ASP A 351 -25.92 -43.26 13.35
CA ASP A 351 -25.77 -44.45 14.21
C ASP A 351 -24.32 -44.93 14.29
N ASP A 352 -23.57 -44.82 13.19
CA ASP A 352 -22.15 -45.22 13.14
C ASP A 352 -21.25 -44.14 13.75
N LEU A 353 -21.62 -42.87 13.57
CA LEU A 353 -20.98 -41.75 14.26
C LEU A 353 -21.13 -41.87 15.77
N ALA A 354 -22.28 -42.33 16.27
CA ALA A 354 -22.47 -42.58 17.71
C ALA A 354 -21.55 -43.68 18.24
N ALA A 355 -21.42 -44.80 17.51
CA ALA A 355 -20.49 -45.86 17.87
C ALA A 355 -19.01 -45.40 17.84
N LEU A 356 -18.66 -44.52 16.91
CA LEU A 356 -17.33 -43.89 16.86
C LEU A 356 -17.12 -42.91 18.02
N ALA A 357 -18.14 -42.13 18.37
CA ALA A 357 -18.07 -41.16 19.47
C ALA A 357 -17.82 -41.83 20.82
N ASP A 358 -18.38 -43.01 21.04
CA ASP A 358 -18.15 -43.83 22.25
C ASP A 358 -16.73 -44.40 22.33
N ALA A 359 -16.08 -44.62 21.17
CA ALA A 359 -14.71 -45.12 21.10
C ALA A 359 -13.64 -44.01 21.22
N LEU A 360 -14.05 -42.73 21.22
CA LEU A 360 -13.11 -41.61 21.34
C LEU A 360 -12.59 -41.45 22.77
N VAL A 361 -11.27 -41.29 22.88
CA VAL A 361 -10.60 -40.98 24.14
C VAL A 361 -10.18 -39.52 24.15
N THR A 362 -10.67 -38.75 25.12
CA THR A 362 -10.27 -37.37 25.33
C THR A 362 -8.88 -37.30 25.97
N ARG A 363 -7.99 -36.49 25.41
CA ARG A 363 -6.69 -36.14 26.01
C ARG A 363 -6.48 -34.64 26.04
N SER A 364 -5.84 -34.16 27.11
CA SER A 364 -5.48 -32.76 27.29
C SER A 364 -3.98 -32.57 27.24
N PHE A 365 -3.55 -31.50 26.59
CA PHE A 365 -2.15 -31.13 26.40
C PHE A 365 -1.93 -29.69 26.86
N GLY A 366 -0.81 -29.45 27.53
CA GLY A 366 -0.33 -28.12 27.87
C GLY A 366 0.26 -27.41 26.65
N GLN A 367 0.49 -26.11 26.78
CA GLN A 367 1.18 -25.34 25.75
C GLN A 367 2.62 -25.83 25.60
N GLY A 368 3.04 -26.12 24.37
CA GLY A 368 4.37 -26.62 24.01
C GLY A 368 4.50 -28.15 24.02
N ASP A 369 3.47 -28.87 24.48
CA ASP A 369 3.51 -30.34 24.52
C ASP A 369 3.51 -30.93 23.11
N VAL A 370 4.23 -32.05 22.94
CA VAL A 370 4.27 -32.82 21.70
C VAL A 370 3.09 -33.79 21.67
N ILE A 371 2.19 -33.61 20.70
CA ILE A 371 1.00 -34.46 20.50
C ILE A 371 1.38 -35.66 19.64
N TYR A 372 2.14 -35.41 18.56
CA TYR A 372 2.73 -36.43 17.70
C TYR A 372 4.20 -36.14 17.47
N ALA A 373 5.03 -37.16 17.69
CA ALA A 373 6.42 -37.14 17.29
C ALA A 373 6.58 -37.73 15.87
N SER A 374 7.42 -37.09 15.06
CA SER A 374 7.79 -37.59 13.73
C SER A 374 8.34 -39.01 13.83
N ASN A 375 7.92 -39.89 12.91
CA ASN A 375 8.29 -41.31 12.86
C ASN A 375 7.90 -42.14 14.10
N SER A 376 7.00 -41.65 14.97
CA SER A 376 6.46 -42.49 16.05
C SER A 376 5.58 -43.61 15.49
N ASP A 377 5.59 -44.78 16.12
CA ASP A 377 4.72 -45.91 15.76
C ASP A 377 3.27 -45.71 16.27
N THR A 378 2.91 -44.48 16.67
CA THR A 378 1.61 -44.14 17.24
C THR A 378 0.53 -44.18 16.16
N ARG A 379 -0.33 -45.20 16.18
CA ARG A 379 -1.44 -45.38 15.21
C ARG A 379 -2.76 -44.84 15.76
N VAL A 380 -2.80 -43.54 16.00
CA VAL A 380 -4.03 -42.85 16.43
C VAL A 380 -4.41 -41.79 15.41
N LEU A 381 -5.71 -41.57 15.27
CA LEU A 381 -6.29 -40.41 14.60
C LEU A 381 -6.58 -39.39 15.69
N THR A 382 -6.21 -38.13 15.49
CA THR A 382 -6.45 -37.07 16.48
C THR A 382 -7.25 -35.96 15.86
N ILE A 383 -8.32 -35.59 16.55
CA ILE A 383 -9.26 -34.54 16.17
C ILE A 383 -9.15 -33.44 17.23
N VAL A 384 -8.99 -32.19 16.80
CA VAL A 384 -8.92 -31.06 17.72
C VAL A 384 -10.33 -30.72 18.21
N GLU A 385 -10.54 -30.80 19.51
CA GLU A 385 -11.80 -30.42 20.15
C GLU A 385 -11.79 -28.95 20.59
N SER A 386 -10.68 -28.50 21.18
CA SER A 386 -10.46 -27.10 21.56
C SER A 386 -8.97 -26.81 21.62
N GLY A 387 -8.57 -25.56 21.35
CA GLY A 387 -7.15 -25.16 21.31
C GLY A 387 -6.56 -25.15 19.90
N VAL A 388 -5.25 -25.01 19.82
CA VAL A 388 -4.50 -24.83 18.56
C VAL A 388 -3.25 -25.68 18.58
N ALA A 389 -3.04 -26.45 17.51
CA ALA A 389 -1.79 -27.18 17.29
C ALA A 389 -1.06 -26.66 16.05
N ALA A 390 0.27 -26.75 16.04
CA ALA A 390 1.10 -26.45 14.89
C ALA A 390 1.75 -27.75 14.39
N VAL A 391 1.74 -27.93 13.08
CA VAL A 391 2.34 -29.07 12.38
C VAL A 391 3.64 -28.60 11.75
N PHE A 392 4.72 -29.30 12.08
CA PHE A 392 6.06 -29.06 11.60
C PHE A 392 6.53 -30.24 10.75
N VAL A 393 7.14 -29.94 9.61
CA VAL A 393 7.76 -30.95 8.75
C VAL A 393 9.28 -30.73 8.77
N PRO A 394 10.09 -31.79 8.96
CA PRO A 394 11.54 -31.68 8.91
C PRO A 394 12.00 -31.20 7.52
N GLY A 395 12.63 -30.03 7.47
CA GLY A 395 13.21 -29.46 6.27
C GLY A 395 14.74 -29.51 6.27
N PRO A 396 15.40 -29.26 5.12
CA PRO A 396 16.86 -29.27 5.01
C PRO A 396 17.55 -28.19 5.85
N SER A 397 16.85 -27.11 6.22
CA SER A 397 17.37 -25.98 7.02
C SER A 397 16.78 -25.93 8.43
N GLY A 398 16.08 -26.99 8.86
CA GLY A 398 15.31 -27.04 10.11
C GLY A 398 13.82 -27.32 9.87
N ASP A 399 13.08 -27.53 10.96
CA ASP A 399 11.65 -27.79 10.92
C ASP A 399 10.88 -26.57 10.42
N VAL A 400 9.99 -26.79 9.44
CA VAL A 400 9.16 -25.74 8.85
C VAL A 400 7.72 -25.92 9.33
N GLU A 401 7.12 -24.86 9.88
CA GLU A 401 5.69 -24.84 10.20
C GLU A 401 4.89 -24.78 8.90
N VAL A 402 4.10 -25.83 8.65
CA VAL A 402 3.36 -26.01 7.39
C VAL A 402 1.87 -25.80 7.53
N ARG A 403 1.34 -26.00 8.75
CA ARG A 403 -0.09 -25.92 9.03
C ARG A 403 -0.36 -25.64 10.50
N ARG A 404 -1.40 -24.86 10.76
CA ARG A 404 -2.04 -24.77 12.07
C ARG A 404 -3.37 -25.49 12.06
N MET A 405 -3.67 -26.18 13.15
CA MET A 405 -4.90 -26.92 13.35
C MET A 405 -5.81 -26.15 14.30
N ALA A 406 -7.08 -26.10 13.96
CA ALA A 406 -8.15 -25.51 14.76
C ALA A 406 -9.22 -26.57 15.08
N PRO A 407 -10.18 -26.28 15.98
CA PRO A 407 -11.26 -27.22 16.31
C PRO A 407 -11.97 -27.75 15.06
N GLY A 408 -12.20 -29.06 15.02
CA GLY A 408 -12.73 -29.78 13.86
C GLY A 408 -11.67 -30.30 12.89
N ASP A 409 -10.42 -29.83 12.95
CA ASP A 409 -9.35 -30.38 12.12
C ASP A 409 -8.87 -31.74 12.67
N ALA A 410 -8.50 -32.65 11.77
CA ALA A 410 -7.95 -33.96 12.10
C ALA A 410 -6.55 -34.19 11.50
N ILE A 411 -5.76 -35.05 12.16
CA ILE A 411 -4.45 -35.52 11.69
C ILE A 411 -4.25 -37.00 12.02
N GLY A 412 -3.49 -37.71 11.18
CA GLY A 412 -3.23 -39.15 11.33
C GLY A 412 -4.19 -40.04 10.53
N GLN A 413 -4.94 -39.48 9.59
CA GLN A 413 -5.87 -40.23 8.73
C GLN A 413 -5.14 -41.31 7.92
N SER A 414 -4.03 -40.95 7.27
CA SER A 414 -3.20 -41.86 6.48
C SER A 414 -2.45 -42.87 7.35
N VAL A 415 -2.08 -42.53 8.60
CA VAL A 415 -1.50 -43.48 9.57
C VAL A 415 -2.48 -44.59 9.93
N VAL A 416 -3.75 -44.22 10.16
CA VAL A 416 -4.77 -45.17 10.61
C VAL A 416 -5.32 -46.01 9.45
N LEU A 417 -5.47 -45.44 8.26
CA LEU A 417 -6.08 -46.11 7.10
C LEU A 417 -5.06 -46.85 6.22
N ALA A 418 -3.91 -46.24 5.95
CA ALA A 418 -2.87 -46.80 5.06
C ALA A 418 -1.70 -47.43 5.82
N GLY A 419 -1.63 -47.26 7.15
CA GLY A 419 -0.52 -47.79 7.97
C GLY A 419 0.82 -47.09 7.70
N THR A 420 0.82 -45.92 7.06
CA THR A 420 2.02 -45.14 6.76
C THR A 420 2.52 -44.39 8.00
N ARG A 421 3.80 -44.02 8.02
CA ARG A 421 4.38 -43.21 9.10
C ARG A 421 4.20 -41.72 8.79
N LEU A 422 3.82 -40.95 9.80
CA LEU A 422 3.73 -39.49 9.69
C LEU A 422 5.13 -38.89 9.81
N HIS A 423 5.59 -38.20 8.77
CA HIS A 423 6.85 -37.45 8.75
C HIS A 423 6.67 -36.00 9.22
N ALA A 424 5.87 -35.80 10.26
CA ALA A 424 5.59 -34.49 10.83
C ALA A 424 5.53 -34.55 12.36
N THR A 425 5.99 -33.49 13.01
CA THR A 425 5.85 -33.25 14.45
C THR A 425 4.68 -32.30 14.69
N VAL A 426 3.85 -32.59 15.69
CA VAL A 426 2.67 -31.77 16.03
C VAL A 426 2.80 -31.29 17.47
N HIS A 427 2.85 -29.98 17.66
CA HIS A 427 3.01 -29.35 18.97
C HIS A 427 1.78 -28.51 19.33
N ALA A 428 1.41 -28.50 20.59
CA ALA A 428 0.36 -27.65 21.10
C ALA A 428 0.84 -26.18 21.17
N VAL A 429 0.19 -25.27 20.42
CA VAL A 429 0.48 -23.82 20.46
C VAL A 429 -0.20 -23.16 21.66
N THR A 430 -1.37 -23.68 22.04
CA THR A 430 -2.15 -23.28 23.22
C THR A 430 -2.54 -24.52 24.00
N ALA A 431 -2.94 -24.37 25.27
CA ALA A 431 -3.54 -25.48 26.00
C ALA A 431 -4.76 -26.00 25.22
N MET A 432 -4.79 -27.31 24.98
CA MET A 432 -5.73 -27.90 24.04
C MET A 432 -6.25 -29.25 24.49
N THR A 433 -7.45 -29.57 24.03
CA THR A 433 -8.08 -30.87 24.22
C THR A 433 -8.31 -31.50 22.85
N VAL A 434 -7.98 -32.77 22.74
CA VAL A 434 -8.13 -33.55 21.51
C VAL A 434 -8.90 -34.83 21.78
N LEU A 435 -9.59 -35.30 20.76
CA LEU A 435 -10.25 -36.60 20.74
C LEU A 435 -9.39 -37.56 19.92
N GLN A 436 -9.01 -38.69 20.51
CA GLN A 436 -8.18 -39.70 19.87
C GLN A 436 -8.98 -40.96 19.57
N LEU A 437 -8.86 -41.46 18.34
CA LEU A 437 -9.39 -42.76 17.93
C LEU A 437 -8.23 -43.68 17.58
N ARG A 438 -8.18 -44.87 18.17
CA ARG A 438 -7.12 -45.83 17.87
C ARG A 438 -7.41 -46.58 16.57
N SER A 439 -6.35 -46.95 15.85
CA SER A 439 -6.47 -47.74 14.62
C SER A 439 -7.17 -49.08 14.83
N GLU A 440 -7.03 -49.70 16.01
CA GLU A 440 -7.74 -50.94 16.37
C GLU A 440 -9.26 -50.76 16.42
N ASP A 441 -9.71 -49.67 17.06
CA ASP A 441 -11.12 -49.35 17.23
C ASP A 441 -11.75 -49.00 15.87
N LEU A 442 -11.04 -48.23 15.03
CA LEU A 442 -11.50 -47.95 13.67
C LEU A 442 -11.50 -49.20 12.79
N SER A 443 -10.47 -50.06 12.88
CA SER A 443 -10.39 -51.31 12.12
C SER A 443 -11.49 -52.30 12.50
N ALA A 444 -11.89 -52.33 13.77
CA ALA A 444 -13.05 -53.10 14.23
C ALA A 444 -14.34 -52.58 13.59
N LEU A 445 -14.51 -51.26 13.49
CA LEU A 445 -15.66 -50.63 12.86
C LEU A 445 -15.70 -50.88 11.34
N ILE A 446 -14.57 -50.72 10.64
CA ILE A 446 -14.44 -51.01 9.20
C ILE A 446 -14.73 -52.48 8.89
N ARG A 447 -14.28 -53.42 9.74
CA ARG A 447 -14.62 -54.85 9.58
C ARG A 447 -16.11 -55.11 9.74
N ARG A 448 -16.78 -54.39 10.64
CA ARG A 448 -18.22 -54.51 10.88
C ARG A 448 -19.04 -53.88 9.74
N LYS A 449 -18.54 -52.82 9.11
CA LYS A 449 -19.16 -52.13 7.97
C LYS A 449 -18.11 -51.80 6.88
N PRO A 450 -17.91 -52.67 5.88
CA PRO A 450 -16.91 -52.47 4.83
C PRO A 450 -17.11 -51.21 3.98
N GLU A 451 -18.35 -50.72 3.90
CA GLU A 451 -18.70 -49.50 3.16
C GLU A 451 -18.05 -48.23 3.74
N LEU A 452 -17.85 -48.18 5.06
CA LEU A 452 -17.14 -47.10 5.76
C LEU A 452 -15.68 -47.02 5.29
N GLY A 453 -15.01 -48.15 5.14
CA GLY A 453 -13.64 -48.20 4.64
C GLY A 453 -13.51 -47.66 3.21
N ARG A 454 -14.52 -47.91 2.35
CA ARG A 454 -14.52 -47.40 0.97
C ARG A 454 -14.73 -45.89 0.92
N LEU A 455 -15.70 -45.36 1.68
CA LEU A 455 -15.97 -43.92 1.79
C LEU A 455 -14.75 -43.15 2.33
N MET A 456 -14.08 -43.74 3.32
CA MET A 456 -12.85 -43.19 3.89
C MET A 456 -11.68 -43.19 2.90
N CYS A 457 -11.48 -44.29 2.15
CA CYS A 457 -10.45 -44.35 1.11
C CYS A 457 -10.72 -43.36 -0.03
N GLU A 458 -11.99 -43.18 -0.44
CA GLU A 458 -12.38 -42.17 -1.44
C GLU A 458 -12.07 -40.75 -0.94
N SER A 459 -12.43 -40.43 0.31
CA SER A 459 -12.18 -39.13 0.94
C SER A 459 -10.68 -38.79 1.08
N VAL A 460 -9.85 -39.78 1.44
CA VAL A 460 -8.39 -39.62 1.49
C VAL A 460 -7.81 -39.43 0.08
N THR A 461 -8.29 -40.18 -0.91
CA THR A 461 -7.76 -40.09 -2.29
C THR A 461 -8.05 -38.74 -2.95
N GLU A 462 -9.18 -38.10 -2.65
CA GLU A 462 -9.48 -36.73 -3.11
C GLU A 462 -8.61 -35.64 -2.44
N HIS A 463 -8.04 -35.91 -1.26
CA HIS A 463 -7.32 -34.91 -0.46
C HIS A 463 -5.83 -35.18 -0.25
N ILE A 464 -5.29 -36.31 -0.73
CA ILE A 464 -3.83 -36.56 -0.80
C ILE A 464 -3.10 -35.40 -1.49
N ALA A 465 -3.73 -34.64 -2.40
CA ALA A 465 -3.14 -33.42 -2.99
C ALA A 465 -2.82 -32.30 -1.95
N THR A 466 -3.49 -32.28 -0.80
CA THR A 466 -3.26 -31.31 0.28
C THR A 466 -2.23 -31.83 1.30
N GLU A 467 -2.20 -33.15 1.56
CA GLU A 467 -1.17 -33.82 2.38
C GLU A 467 0.12 -34.15 1.62
N GLU A 468 0.15 -34.07 0.28
CA GLU A 468 1.34 -34.40 -0.54
C GLU A 468 2.56 -33.54 -0.18
N ARG A 469 2.35 -32.30 0.26
CA ARG A 469 3.45 -31.46 0.80
C ARG A 469 4.01 -31.94 2.14
N LEU A 470 3.28 -32.77 2.87
CA LEU A 470 3.68 -33.36 4.16
C LEU A 470 4.32 -34.75 4.00
N MET A 471 4.16 -35.40 2.84
CA MET A 471 4.62 -36.78 2.60
C MET A 471 5.88 -36.89 1.71
N ILE A 472 6.34 -35.80 1.09
CA ILE A 472 7.54 -35.82 0.25
C ILE A 472 8.77 -35.48 1.13
N PRO A 473 9.71 -36.41 1.42
CA PRO A 473 11.00 -36.04 1.97
C PRO A 473 11.68 -35.05 1.01
N PRO A 474 12.50 -34.09 1.49
CA PRO A 474 13.14 -33.14 0.60
C PRO A 474 13.90 -33.91 -0.47
N VAL A 475 13.38 -33.91 -1.70
CA VAL A 475 14.09 -34.44 -2.84
C VAL A 475 15.33 -33.57 -2.94
N GLU A 476 16.46 -34.20 -2.65
CA GLU A 476 17.79 -33.68 -2.87
C GLU A 476 17.86 -33.20 -4.32
N LYS A 477 17.58 -31.91 -4.56
CA LYS A 477 17.95 -31.29 -5.82
C LYS A 477 19.46 -31.21 -5.77
N ALA A 478 20.08 -32.28 -6.27
CA ALA A 478 21.47 -32.30 -6.69
C ALA A 478 21.73 -30.94 -7.32
N HIS A 479 22.60 -30.15 -6.68
CA HIS A 479 22.96 -28.83 -7.15
C HIS A 479 23.38 -28.99 -8.61
N ALA A 480 22.54 -28.49 -9.52
CA ALA A 480 22.96 -28.22 -10.88
C ALA A 480 23.91 -27.03 -10.78
N SER A 481 25.15 -27.31 -10.36
CA SER A 481 26.30 -26.45 -10.63
C SER A 481 26.25 -26.20 -12.12
N PHE A 482 26.10 -24.93 -12.51
CA PHE A 482 26.06 -24.50 -13.89
C PHE A 482 27.34 -24.98 -14.59
N SER A 483 27.26 -26.11 -15.28
CA SER A 483 28.40 -26.67 -16.02
C SER A 483 28.45 -25.96 -17.36
N LEU A 484 29.38 -25.00 -17.47
CA LEU A 484 29.68 -24.25 -18.68
C LEU A 484 29.89 -25.17 -19.90
N ILE A 485 30.38 -26.40 -19.65
CA ILE A 485 30.64 -27.42 -20.68
C ILE A 485 29.33 -27.93 -21.27
N ALA A 486 28.30 -28.18 -20.46
CA ALA A 486 26.99 -28.63 -20.94
C ALA A 486 26.24 -27.55 -21.73
N TRP A 487 26.47 -26.27 -21.40
CA TRP A 487 25.96 -25.15 -22.18
C TRP A 487 26.68 -25.00 -23.53
N LEU A 488 28.01 -25.12 -23.56
CA LEU A 488 28.82 -25.07 -24.78
C LEU A 488 28.48 -26.21 -25.75
N GLU A 489 28.25 -27.42 -25.23
CA GLU A 489 27.90 -28.58 -26.05
C GLU A 489 26.51 -28.43 -26.70
N LYS A 490 25.56 -27.80 -25.98
CA LYS A 490 24.24 -27.47 -26.49
C LYS A 490 24.26 -26.39 -27.57
N GLU A 491 25.15 -25.40 -27.43
CA GLU A 491 25.25 -24.31 -28.42
C GLU A 491 26.02 -24.75 -29.67
N MET A 492 27.03 -25.61 -29.54
CA MET A 492 27.71 -26.20 -30.69
C MET A 492 26.78 -27.10 -31.53
N LYS A 493 25.90 -27.89 -30.90
CA LYS A 493 24.87 -28.64 -31.64
C LYS A 493 23.91 -27.72 -32.39
N ARG A 494 23.50 -26.61 -31.76
CA ARG A 494 22.58 -25.65 -32.38
C ARG A 494 23.19 -24.94 -33.59
N VAL A 495 24.51 -24.72 -33.59
CA VAL A 495 25.23 -24.16 -34.75
C VAL A 495 25.42 -25.20 -35.85
N HIS A 496 25.68 -26.47 -35.51
CA HIS A 496 25.79 -27.55 -36.50
C HIS A 496 24.47 -27.78 -37.24
N ASP A 497 23.34 -27.80 -36.52
CA ASP A 497 21.99 -27.97 -37.11
C ASP A 497 21.52 -26.74 -37.92
N SER A 498 22.26 -25.62 -37.86
CA SER A 498 21.98 -24.42 -38.68
C SER A 498 22.83 -24.33 -39.95
N ILE A 499 23.82 -25.22 -40.10
CA ILE A 499 24.79 -25.22 -41.20
C ILE A 499 24.67 -26.50 -42.07
N VAL A 500 24.01 -27.55 -41.58
CA VAL A 500 23.57 -28.73 -42.35
C VAL A 500 22.10 -28.56 -42.71
#